data_AF-A0AAV4ZTY1-F1
#
_entry.id   AF-A0AAV4ZTY1-F1
#
_cell.length_a   1.000
_cell.length_b   1.000
_cell.length_c   1.000
_cell.angle_alpha   90.00
_cell.angle_beta   90.00
_cell.angle_gamma   90.00
#
_symmetry.space_group_name_H-M   'P 1'
#
loop_
_entity.id
_entity.type
_entity.pdbx_description
1 polymer ?
#
loop_
_entity_poly.entity_id
_entity_poly.type
_entity_poly.pdbx_seq_one_letter_code
_entity_poly.pdbx_strand_id
1 'polypeptide(L)'
;MQRPPGYGRPSSRAGKKQIVVFLAPDAIGRLRTRARNEERTLQEVLAACLNEGLRPLGHPALFPVEHRRMFVRSSRRAKPRGDDTRPSRRGLNGLAGWFAGGLVDEARSFAIEKGTSVQAIGEEGARRLLSDPTLQIETPGELETA
;
A
#
# COMPACT_ATOMS: atom_id res chain seq x y z
N MET A 1 22.32 -35.08 -0.20
CA MET A 1 22.14 -34.31 -1.45
C MET A 1 22.38 -32.83 -1.16
N GLN A 2 23.51 -32.27 -1.62
CA GLN A 2 23.82 -30.84 -1.45
C GLN A 2 23.18 -30.04 -2.60
N ARG A 3 22.46 -28.96 -2.28
CA ARG A 3 21.82 -28.07 -3.26
C ARG A 3 22.88 -27.29 -4.05
N PRO A 4 22.71 -27.11 -5.37
CA PRO A 4 23.70 -26.44 -6.21
C PRO A 4 23.89 -24.96 -5.82
N PRO A 5 25.13 -24.42 -5.91
CA PRO A 5 25.43 -23.03 -5.56
C PRO A 5 24.90 -22.12 -6.67
N GLY A 6 23.76 -21.49 -6.42
CA GLY A 6 23.05 -20.69 -7.43
C GLY A 6 21.59 -20.37 -7.09
N TYR A 7 21.03 -20.94 -6.01
CA TYR A 7 19.75 -20.47 -5.46
C TYR A 7 19.95 -19.06 -4.88
N GLY A 8 19.71 -18.08 -5.74
CA GLY A 8 19.75 -16.66 -5.41
C GLY A 8 18.90 -16.36 -4.19
N ARG A 9 19.31 -15.32 -3.45
CA ARG A 9 18.62 -14.78 -2.27
C ARG A 9 17.10 -14.88 -2.43
N PRO A 10 16.34 -15.30 -1.40
CA PRO A 10 14.89 -15.36 -1.47
C PRO A 10 14.34 -14.09 -2.11
N SER A 11 13.39 -14.22 -3.05
CA SER A 11 12.79 -13.04 -3.65
C SER A 11 12.31 -12.11 -2.53
N SER A 12 12.49 -10.81 -2.65
CA SER A 12 12.08 -9.83 -1.62
C SER A 12 10.56 -9.80 -1.34
N ARG A 13 9.82 -10.69 -2.01
CA ARG A 13 8.37 -10.96 -1.93
C ARG A 13 8.03 -12.31 -1.27
N ALA A 14 9.01 -13.14 -0.92
CA ALA A 14 8.76 -14.34 -0.13
C ALA A 14 8.07 -13.94 1.18
N GLY A 15 6.94 -14.59 1.48
CA GLY A 15 6.10 -14.25 2.65
C GLY A 15 5.27 -12.97 2.54
N LYS A 16 5.20 -12.34 1.35
CA LYS A 16 4.38 -11.14 1.11
C LYS A 16 3.19 -11.42 0.20
N LYS A 17 2.09 -10.74 0.46
CA LYS A 17 0.89 -10.70 -0.40
C LYS A 17 0.70 -9.29 -0.96
N GLN A 18 0.18 -9.21 -2.18
CA GLN A 18 -0.10 -7.92 -2.81
C GLN A 18 -1.52 -7.49 -2.50
N ILE A 19 -1.69 -6.24 -2.05
CA ILE A 19 -3.00 -5.58 -2.01
C ILE A 19 -3.04 -4.59 -3.18
N VAL A 20 -4.16 -4.57 -3.90
CA VAL A 20 -4.47 -3.59 -4.93
C VAL A 20 -5.80 -2.96 -4.59
N VAL A 21 -5.82 -1.64 -4.50
CA VAL A 21 -7.05 -0.85 -4.33
C VAL A 21 -7.33 -0.09 -5.60
N PHE A 22 -8.49 -0.31 -6.20
CA PHE A 22 -8.93 0.38 -7.40
C PHE A 22 -9.62 1.70 -7.05
N LEU A 23 -9.16 2.81 -7.59
CA LEU A 23 -9.67 4.15 -7.27
C LEU A 23 -9.95 4.94 -8.55
N ALA A 24 -10.75 6.00 -8.42
CA ALA A 24 -10.96 6.94 -9.51
C ALA A 24 -9.62 7.56 -9.97
N PRO A 25 -9.45 7.87 -11.27
CA PRO A 25 -8.22 8.46 -11.78
C PRO A 25 -7.78 9.74 -11.05
N ASP A 26 -8.74 10.63 -10.74
CA ASP A 26 -8.48 11.86 -9.98
C ASP A 26 -7.93 11.57 -8.58
N ALA A 27 -8.56 10.65 -7.85
CA ALA A 27 -8.10 10.26 -6.52
C ALA A 27 -6.66 9.72 -6.55
N ILE A 28 -6.31 8.91 -7.57
CA ILE A 28 -4.94 8.40 -7.72
C ILE A 28 -3.97 9.52 -8.08
N GLY A 29 -4.36 10.43 -8.96
CA GLY A 29 -3.55 11.61 -9.29
C GLY A 29 -3.20 12.41 -8.04
N ARG A 30 -4.21 12.70 -7.20
CA ARG A 30 -4.03 13.43 -5.94
C ARG A 30 -3.17 12.67 -4.93
N LEU A 31 -3.38 11.36 -4.77
CA LEU A 31 -2.55 10.52 -3.90
C LEU A 31 -1.09 10.44 -4.39
N ARG A 32 -0.84 10.42 -5.71
CA ARG A 32 0.52 10.48 -6.28
C ARG A 32 1.20 11.82 -6.00
N THR A 33 0.47 12.92 -6.13
CA THR A 33 0.97 14.26 -5.78
C THR A 33 1.31 14.33 -4.29
N ARG A 34 0.42 13.82 -3.43
CA ARG A 34 0.64 13.72 -2.00
C ARG A 34 1.88 12.89 -1.66
N ALA A 35 2.02 11.71 -2.27
CA ALA A 35 3.21 10.86 -2.13
C ALA A 35 4.51 11.63 -2.43
N ARG A 36 4.51 12.43 -3.50
CA ARG A 36 5.67 13.24 -3.88
C ARG A 36 5.97 14.34 -2.86
N ASN A 37 4.94 15.05 -2.40
CA ASN A 37 5.09 16.18 -1.47
C ASN A 37 5.57 15.72 -0.09
N GLU A 38 5.14 14.54 0.37
CA GLU A 38 5.52 13.96 1.66
C GLU A 38 6.73 13.02 1.57
N GLU A 39 7.39 12.95 0.40
CA GLU A 39 8.53 12.06 0.12
C GLU A 39 8.25 10.58 0.47
N ARG A 40 7.03 10.13 0.22
CA ARG A 40 6.55 8.76 0.51
C ARG A 40 6.47 7.90 -0.74
N THR A 41 6.62 6.59 -0.55
CA THR A 41 6.35 5.61 -1.61
C THR A 41 4.84 5.39 -1.79
N LEU A 42 4.39 5.01 -2.99
CA LEU A 42 2.98 4.67 -3.22
C LEU A 42 2.50 3.48 -2.37
N GLN A 43 3.42 2.61 -1.93
CA GLN A 43 3.10 1.55 -0.98
C GLN A 43 2.82 2.11 0.42
N GLU A 44 3.59 3.10 0.89
CA GLU A 44 3.34 3.81 2.15
C GLU A 44 2.01 4.58 2.11
N VAL A 45 1.72 5.22 0.98
CA VAL A 45 0.42 5.88 0.77
C VAL A 45 -0.71 4.86 0.83
N LEU A 46 -0.56 3.70 0.19
CA LEU A 46 -1.56 2.63 0.29
C LEU A 46 -1.70 2.11 1.73
N ALA A 47 -0.60 1.94 2.46
CA ALA A 47 -0.64 1.55 3.87
C ALA A 47 -1.42 2.56 4.72
N ALA A 48 -1.17 3.86 4.50
CA ALA A 48 -1.89 4.93 5.16
C ALA A 48 -3.38 4.90 4.81
N CYS A 49 -3.75 4.72 3.53
CA CYS A 49 -5.15 4.53 3.15
C CYS A 49 -5.76 3.35 3.91
N LEU A 50 -5.12 2.19 3.94
CA LEU A 50 -5.68 1.02 4.63
C LEU A 50 -5.85 1.29 6.14
N ASN A 51 -4.89 1.92 6.80
CA ASN A 51 -4.98 2.26 8.22
C ASN A 51 -6.08 3.30 8.51
N GLU A 52 -6.21 4.33 7.68
CA GLU A 52 -7.25 5.34 7.82
C GLU A 52 -8.66 4.77 7.57
N GLY A 53 -8.78 3.78 6.68
CA GLY A 53 -10.02 3.04 6.47
C GLY A 53 -10.38 2.09 7.61
N LEU A 54 -9.38 1.55 8.30
CA LEU A 54 -9.56 0.67 9.47
C LEU A 54 -10.03 1.44 10.72
N ARG A 55 -9.56 2.69 10.89
CA ARG A 55 -9.87 3.54 12.05
C ARG A 55 -11.37 3.69 12.36
N PRO A 56 -12.26 4.06 11.41
CA PRO A 56 -13.69 4.17 11.70
C PRO A 56 -14.36 2.82 12.02
N LEU A 57 -13.72 1.70 11.67
CA LEU A 57 -14.19 0.35 12.00
C LEU A 57 -13.71 -0.12 13.38
N GLY A 58 -12.98 0.74 14.11
CA GLY A 58 -12.46 0.45 15.44
C GLY A 58 -11.23 -0.45 15.45
N HIS A 59 -10.56 -0.64 14.32
CA HIS A 59 -9.35 -1.45 14.24
C HIS A 59 -8.10 -0.57 14.34
N PRO A 60 -7.08 -0.99 15.12
CA PRO A 60 -5.80 -0.28 15.16
C PRO A 60 -5.12 -0.27 13.79
N ALA A 61 -4.17 0.65 13.60
CA ALA A 61 -3.34 0.67 12.41
C ALA A 61 -2.59 -0.66 12.28
N LEU A 62 -2.67 -1.28 11.11
CA LEU A 62 -2.16 -2.62 10.85
C LEU A 62 -0.96 -2.62 9.90
N PHE A 63 -0.99 -1.73 8.91
CA PHE A 63 0.03 -1.70 7.86
C PHE A 63 1.15 -0.74 8.23
N PRO A 64 2.42 -1.18 8.21
CA PRO A 64 3.53 -0.30 8.53
C PRO A 64 3.69 0.77 7.44
N VAL A 65 3.77 2.02 7.89
CA VAL A 65 4.08 3.19 7.07
C VAL A 65 5.56 3.56 7.33
N GLU A 66 6.45 2.60 7.15
CA GLU A 66 7.89 2.83 7.30
C GLU A 66 8.41 3.71 6.18
N HIS A 67 9.29 4.67 6.46
CA HIS A 67 9.99 5.44 5.44
C HIS A 67 11.00 4.53 4.72
N ARG A 68 10.53 3.74 3.75
CA ARG A 68 11.43 2.93 2.95
C ARG A 68 12.18 3.88 2.04
N ARG A 69 13.49 4.06 2.29
CA ARG A 69 14.38 4.86 1.43
C ARG A 69 13.97 4.63 -0.02
N MET A 70 13.59 5.71 -0.71
CA MET A 70 13.40 5.66 -2.15
C MET A 70 14.69 5.11 -2.75
N PHE A 71 14.67 3.83 -3.14
CA PHE A 71 15.83 3.20 -3.75
C PHE A 71 15.95 3.78 -5.16
N VAL A 72 16.65 4.91 -5.28
CA VAL A 72 17.04 5.47 -6.57
C VAL A 72 18.07 4.51 -7.14
N ARG A 73 17.63 3.52 -7.92
CA ARG A 73 18.55 2.68 -8.71
C ARG A 73 19.35 3.61 -9.63
N SER A 74 20.65 3.72 -9.40
CA SER A 74 21.54 4.47 -10.29
C SER A 74 21.85 3.68 -11.56
N SER A 75 22.05 4.46 -12.64
CA SER A 75 22.65 4.17 -13.96
C SER A 75 21.81 3.65 -15.12
N ARG A 76 20.56 3.21 -14.96
CA ARG A 76 19.63 3.09 -16.11
C ARG A 76 18.27 3.65 -15.71
N ARG A 77 17.83 4.71 -16.39
CA ARG A 77 16.45 5.22 -16.29
C ARG A 77 15.53 4.02 -16.48
N ALA A 78 14.94 3.53 -15.40
CA ALA A 78 13.74 2.72 -15.52
C ALA A 78 12.79 3.58 -16.35
N LYS A 79 12.48 3.13 -17.57
CA LYS A 79 11.57 3.85 -18.46
C LYS A 79 10.35 4.19 -17.61
N PRO A 80 9.97 5.48 -17.48
CA PRO A 80 8.75 5.82 -16.78
C PRO A 80 7.68 4.90 -17.35
N ARG A 81 7.01 4.12 -16.51
CA ARG A 81 5.75 3.53 -16.96
C ARG A 81 4.93 4.74 -17.39
N GLY A 82 4.59 4.83 -18.67
CA GLY A 82 3.71 5.89 -19.14
C GLY A 82 2.41 5.85 -18.32
N ASP A 83 1.62 6.92 -18.39
CA ASP A 83 0.28 6.97 -17.77
C ASP A 83 -0.67 5.85 -18.24
N ASP A 84 -0.20 5.01 -19.16
CA ASP A 84 -0.76 3.78 -19.67
C ASP A 84 -0.89 2.64 -18.63
N THR A 85 -1.12 2.97 -17.36
CA THR A 85 -1.78 2.02 -16.46
C THR A 85 -3.19 1.90 -16.99
N ARG A 86 -3.42 0.92 -17.87
CA ARG A 86 -4.74 0.74 -18.47
C ARG A 86 -5.76 0.71 -17.34
N PRO A 87 -6.78 1.59 -17.38
CA PRO A 87 -7.82 1.53 -16.39
C PRO A 87 -8.44 0.13 -16.43
N SER A 88 -8.94 -0.31 -15.29
CA SER A 88 -9.87 -1.43 -15.26
C SER A 88 -11.00 -1.19 -16.26
N ARG A 89 -11.74 -2.25 -16.63
CA ARG A 89 -12.91 -2.13 -17.51
C ARG A 89 -13.96 -1.11 -17.02
N ARG A 90 -13.86 -0.67 -15.75
CA ARG A 90 -14.73 0.30 -15.11
C ARG A 90 -14.12 1.72 -15.02
N GLY A 91 -12.99 1.99 -15.66
CA GLY A 91 -12.33 3.30 -15.60
C GLY A 91 -11.50 3.57 -14.34
N LEU A 92 -11.42 2.60 -13.40
CA LEU A 92 -10.65 2.73 -12.17
C LEU A 92 -9.18 2.34 -12.37
N ASN A 93 -8.27 3.03 -11.69
CA ASN A 93 -6.84 2.76 -11.70
C ASN A 93 -6.42 2.04 -10.40
N GLY A 94 -5.40 1.19 -10.46
CA GLY A 94 -4.93 0.44 -9.29
C GLY A 94 -3.81 1.14 -8.53
N LEU A 95 -3.96 1.29 -7.21
CA LEU A 95 -2.88 1.58 -6.26
C LEU A 95 -2.48 0.29 -5.56
N ALA A 96 -1.20 -0.11 -5.64
CA ALA A 96 -0.77 -1.44 -5.21
C ALA A 96 0.48 -1.42 -4.32
N GLY A 97 0.53 -2.35 -3.37
CA GLY A 97 1.63 -2.51 -2.42
C GLY A 97 1.81 -3.96 -1.96
N TRP A 98 3.04 -4.33 -1.58
CA TRP A 98 3.37 -5.67 -1.09
C TRP A 98 3.56 -5.65 0.43
N PHE A 99 2.72 -6.38 1.16
CA PHE A 99 2.69 -6.41 2.62
C PHE A 99 2.98 -7.82 3.16
N ALA A 100 3.36 -7.92 4.43
CA ALA A 100 3.55 -9.23 5.07
C ALA A 100 2.26 -10.04 4.99
N GLY A 101 2.37 -11.33 4.67
CA GLY A 101 1.22 -12.20 4.43
C GLY A 101 0.24 -12.23 5.60
N GLY A 102 0.75 -12.29 6.83
CA GLY A 102 -0.04 -12.26 8.06
C GLY A 102 -0.92 -11.00 8.17
N LEU A 103 -0.36 -9.82 7.90
CA LEU A 103 -1.12 -8.55 7.93
C LEU A 103 -2.24 -8.52 6.88
N VAL A 104 -1.99 -9.09 5.70
CA VAL A 104 -3.01 -9.18 4.65
C VAL A 104 -4.12 -10.14 5.03
N ASP A 105 -3.77 -11.27 5.67
CA ASP A 105 -4.74 -12.25 6.14
C ASP A 105 -5.57 -11.75 7.32
N GLU A 106 -4.96 -10.99 8.22
CA GLU A 106 -5.63 -10.29 9.32
C GLU A 106 -6.61 -9.24 8.79
N ALA A 107 -6.15 -8.35 7.90
CA ALA A 107 -7.03 -7.35 7.29
C ALA A 107 -8.21 -7.98 6.54
N ARG A 108 -7.99 -9.13 5.88
CA ARG A 108 -9.04 -9.88 5.19
C ARG A 108 -10.04 -10.49 6.18
N SER A 109 -9.55 -11.10 7.24
CA SER A 109 -10.40 -11.71 8.28
C SER A 109 -11.26 -10.65 8.97
N PHE A 110 -10.65 -9.51 9.33
CA PHE A 110 -11.35 -8.38 9.90
C PHE A 110 -12.40 -7.79 8.94
N ALA A 111 -12.06 -7.62 7.66
CA ALA A 111 -13.02 -7.13 6.67
C ALA A 111 -14.24 -8.05 6.55
N ILE A 112 -14.03 -9.38 6.58
CA ILE A 112 -15.13 -10.37 6.57
C ILE A 112 -15.98 -10.23 7.83
N GLU A 113 -15.38 -10.11 9.01
CA GLU A 113 -16.08 -9.93 10.29
C GLU A 113 -16.97 -8.69 10.28
N LYS A 114 -16.49 -7.57 9.70
CA LYS A 114 -17.26 -6.31 9.59
C LYS A 114 -18.20 -6.26 8.38
N GLY A 115 -18.34 -7.35 7.61
CA GLY A 115 -19.20 -7.39 6.43
C GLY A 115 -18.76 -6.45 5.30
N THR A 116 -17.47 -6.18 5.19
CA THR A 116 -16.87 -5.27 4.19
C THR A 116 -15.76 -5.98 3.40
N SER A 117 -14.95 -5.21 2.66
CA SER A 117 -13.81 -5.72 1.90
C SER A 117 -12.56 -4.86 2.09
N VAL A 118 -11.38 -5.44 1.88
CA VAL A 118 -10.10 -4.71 1.87
C VAL A 118 -10.11 -3.59 0.82
N GLN A 119 -10.80 -3.78 -0.30
CA GLN A 119 -11.03 -2.75 -1.32
C GLN A 119 -11.79 -1.56 -0.73
N ALA A 120 -12.93 -1.80 -0.07
CA ALA A 120 -13.76 -0.76 0.54
C ALA A 120 -13.04 -0.03 1.69
N ILE A 121 -12.26 -0.76 2.49
CA ILE A 121 -11.37 -0.17 3.51
C ILE A 121 -10.37 0.80 2.84
N GLY A 122 -9.71 0.36 1.77
CA GLY A 122 -8.76 1.19 1.03
C GLY A 122 -9.39 2.41 0.37
N GLU A 123 -10.60 2.28 -0.19
CA GLU A 123 -11.38 3.39 -0.77
C GLU A 123 -11.76 4.43 0.28
N GLU A 124 -12.31 3.99 1.42
CA GLU A 124 -12.70 4.86 2.51
C GLU A 124 -11.48 5.62 3.08
N GLY A 125 -10.38 4.92 3.30
CA GLY A 125 -9.16 5.57 3.76
C GLY A 125 -8.58 6.56 2.76
N ALA A 126 -8.60 6.24 1.46
CA ALA A 126 -8.20 7.18 0.41
C ALA A 126 -9.09 8.43 0.42
N ARG A 127 -10.41 8.26 0.59
CA ARG A 127 -11.36 9.37 0.70
C ARG A 127 -11.02 10.27 1.89
N ARG A 128 -10.78 9.70 3.07
CA ARG A 128 -10.43 10.43 4.29
C ARG A 128 -9.13 11.22 4.15
N LEU A 129 -8.06 10.56 3.67
CA LEU A 129 -6.78 11.22 3.43
C LEU A 129 -6.85 12.35 2.40
N LEU A 130 -7.77 12.27 1.43
CA LEU A 130 -7.95 13.32 0.43
C LEU A 130 -8.92 14.42 0.88
N SER A 131 -9.80 14.15 1.84
CA SER A 131 -10.73 15.14 2.39
C SER A 131 -10.15 15.96 3.53
N ASP A 132 -9.20 15.39 4.29
CA ASP A 132 -8.58 16.06 5.43
C ASP A 132 -7.09 16.33 5.16
N PRO A 133 -6.70 17.60 4.90
CA PRO A 133 -5.31 17.96 4.66
C PRO A 133 -4.44 17.87 5.91
N THR A 134 -5.03 17.77 7.11
CA THR A 134 -4.28 17.69 8.38
C THR A 134 -3.81 16.28 8.69
N LEU A 135 -4.47 15.24 8.16
CA LEU A 135 -4.04 13.85 8.32
C LEU A 135 -2.70 13.66 7.63
N GLN A 136 -1.63 13.42 8.39
CA GLN A 136 -0.31 13.10 7.85
C GLN A 136 -0.18 11.60 7.58
N ILE A 137 0.67 11.21 6.63
CA ILE A 137 1.08 9.81 6.48
C ILE A 137 2.06 9.48 7.61
N GLU A 138 1.48 9.05 8.74
CA GLU A 138 2.21 8.76 9.97
C GLU A 138 2.72 7.32 10.00
N THR A 139 3.97 7.16 10.43
CA THR A 139 4.47 5.86 10.89
C THR A 139 3.79 5.54 12.21
N PRO A 140 3.10 4.40 12.37
CA PRO A 140 2.62 3.99 13.68
C PRO A 140 3.80 3.97 14.65
N GLY A 141 3.66 4.60 15.82
CA GLY A 141 4.63 4.49 16.91
C GLY A 141 4.81 3.01 17.24
N GLU A 142 6.03 2.53 17.05
CA GLU A 142 6.56 1.20 17.39
C GLU A 142 5.50 0.07 17.46
N LEU A 143 5.37 -0.69 16.37
CA LEU A 143 5.13 -2.12 16.53
C LEU A 143 6.40 -2.69 17.16
N GLU A 144 6.54 -2.53 18.48
CA GLU A 144 7.57 -3.20 19.26
C GLU A 144 7.48 -4.69 18.90
N THR A 145 8.52 -5.14 18.21
CA THR A 145 8.71 -6.53 17.85
C THR A 145 8.72 -7.39 19.11
N ALA A 146 7.67 -8.18 19.29
CA ALA A 146 7.73 -9.40 20.11
C ALA A 146 8.36 -10.55 19.32
#